data_AF-A0A9E0SVF0-F1
#
_entry.id   AF-A0A9E0SVF0-F1
#
_cell.length_a   1.000
_cell.length_b   1.000
_cell.length_c   1.000
_cell.angle_alpha   90.00
_cell.angle_beta   90.00
_cell.angle_gamma   90.00
#
_symmetry.space_group_name_H-M   'P 1'
#
loop_
_entity.id
_entity.type
_entity.pdbx_description
1 polymer ?
#
loop_
_entity_poly.entity_id
_entity_poly.type
_entity_poly.pdbx_seq_one_letter_code
_entity_poly.pdbx_strand_id
1 'polypeptide(L)'
;MRQIALQSFFVFTLRILAAVPLAVLAASCAWGQAQPAQIAVPGHTVEVTPLPPKAFPTPKRLPLEVDTEAAETFVRLGFGLFLPGGKNFQSTEFLTPLLSTEQAAHLVELVPEYRTFRGKAVAEAIRRLSGWVSGVQFGREGAPVVYIELPYWTDQREGPVTVGTGARISDEENAKFVEELRAVFVGQLGAEEFGPDRIRKRLIRIWWHG
;
A
#
# COMPACT_ATOMS: atom_id res chain seq x y z
N MET A 1 38.17 -52.64 19.89
CA MET A 1 39.25 -53.40 19.23
C MET A 1 38.90 -53.55 17.75
N ARG A 2 39.90 -53.37 16.85
CA ARG A 2 39.86 -53.28 15.35
C ARG A 2 39.39 -51.91 14.83
N GLN A 3 40.19 -50.97 14.31
CA GLN A 3 41.46 -50.91 13.53
C GLN A 3 41.33 -51.18 12.01
N ILE A 4 41.89 -50.25 11.22
CA ILE A 4 42.36 -50.32 9.79
C ILE A 4 41.29 -49.96 8.73
N ALA A 5 41.46 -49.17 7.65
CA ALA A 5 42.54 -48.47 6.91
C ALA A 5 41.92 -47.26 6.15
N LEU A 6 42.57 -46.10 5.97
CA LEU A 6 43.63 -45.71 4.99
C LEU A 6 43.28 -45.89 3.51
N GLN A 7 43.21 -44.76 2.77
CA GLN A 7 43.77 -44.47 1.42
C GLN A 7 43.05 -43.22 0.85
N SER A 8 43.65 -42.04 0.66
CA SER A 8 44.81 -41.60 -0.14
C SER A 8 44.47 -41.21 -1.59
N PHE A 9 44.98 -40.02 -1.97
CA PHE A 9 45.17 -39.45 -3.32
C PHE A 9 43.93 -38.96 -4.09
N PHE A 10 43.87 -37.65 -4.35
CA PHE A 10 44.37 -37.12 -5.63
C PHE A 10 44.56 -35.59 -5.57
N VAL A 11 45.81 -35.18 -5.82
CA VAL A 11 46.21 -33.81 -6.09
C VAL A 11 45.95 -33.56 -7.58
N PHE A 12 45.17 -32.53 -7.92
CA PHE A 12 45.23 -31.93 -9.26
C PHE A 12 45.21 -30.40 -9.13
N THR A 13 46.41 -29.85 -9.07
CA THR A 13 46.72 -28.46 -9.35
C THR A 13 46.53 -28.19 -10.84
N LEU A 14 45.50 -27.44 -11.22
CA LEU A 14 45.42 -26.81 -12.53
C LEU A 14 45.50 -25.29 -12.37
N ARG A 15 46.71 -24.76 -12.55
CA ARG A 15 46.97 -23.32 -12.71
C ARG A 15 46.61 -22.95 -14.15
N ILE A 16 45.58 -22.14 -14.33
CA ILE A 16 45.38 -21.38 -15.57
C ILE A 16 45.53 -19.90 -15.22
N LEU A 17 46.73 -19.38 -15.52
CA LEU A 17 47.01 -17.96 -15.65
C LEU A 17 46.41 -17.50 -16.98
N ALA A 18 45.31 -16.76 -16.92
CA ALA A 18 44.81 -15.99 -18.05
C ALA A 18 44.90 -14.50 -17.67
N ALA A 19 45.89 -13.84 -18.25
CA ALA A 19 46.06 -12.40 -18.19
C ALA A 19 44.88 -11.72 -18.91
N VAL A 20 44.16 -10.85 -18.21
CA VAL A 20 43.15 -9.97 -18.80
C VAL A 20 43.79 -8.59 -18.99
N PRO A 21 43.80 -8.03 -20.21
CA PRO A 21 44.34 -6.71 -20.45
C PRO A 21 43.42 -5.63 -19.85
N LEU A 22 44.03 -4.73 -19.10
CA LEU A 22 43.40 -3.55 -18.51
C LEU A 22 43.10 -2.53 -19.62
N ALA A 23 41.92 -2.61 -20.22
CA ALA A 23 41.43 -1.57 -21.13
C ALA A 23 40.84 -0.42 -20.30
N VAL A 24 41.65 0.62 -20.06
CA VAL A 24 41.18 1.90 -19.51
C VAL A 24 40.44 2.66 -20.61
N LEU A 25 39.14 2.43 -20.71
CA LEU A 25 38.22 3.29 -21.45
C LEU A 25 37.91 4.51 -20.57
N ALA A 26 38.61 5.61 -20.83
CA ALA A 26 38.20 6.93 -20.37
C ALA A 26 36.93 7.33 -21.15
N ALA A 27 35.78 6.87 -20.69
CA ALA A 27 34.50 7.42 -21.11
C ALA A 27 34.36 8.80 -20.47
N SER A 28 34.58 9.85 -21.26
CA SER A 28 34.21 11.21 -20.92
C SER A 28 32.70 11.25 -20.65
N CYS A 29 32.33 11.18 -19.37
CA CYS A 29 31.01 11.56 -18.91
C CYS A 29 30.85 13.06 -19.17
N ALA A 30 30.41 13.42 -20.37
CA ALA A 30 29.77 14.71 -20.60
C ALA A 30 28.46 14.69 -19.81
N TRP A 31 28.53 15.04 -18.53
CA TRP A 31 27.38 15.45 -17.75
C TRP A 31 26.83 16.72 -18.41
N GLY A 32 25.81 16.53 -19.26
CA GLY A 32 24.97 17.62 -19.72
C GLY A 32 24.32 18.28 -18.51
N GLN A 33 24.86 19.42 -18.09
CA GLN A 33 24.12 20.35 -17.25
C GLN A 33 22.93 20.82 -18.09
N ALA A 34 21.73 20.34 -17.76
CA ALA A 34 20.51 20.84 -18.36
C ALA A 34 20.42 22.34 -18.09
N GLN A 35 20.63 23.16 -19.12
CA GLN A 35 20.44 24.60 -19.01
C GLN A 35 18.96 24.89 -18.73
N PRO A 36 18.64 25.85 -17.83
CA PRO A 36 17.27 26.23 -17.56
C PRO A 36 16.62 26.74 -18.85
N ALA A 37 15.50 26.14 -19.23
CA ALA A 37 14.71 26.58 -20.36
C ALA A 37 13.97 27.87 -19.98
N GLN A 38 14.14 28.92 -20.77
CA GLN A 38 13.41 30.18 -20.58
C GLN A 38 12.07 30.08 -21.31
N ILE A 39 10.98 30.11 -20.55
CA ILE A 39 9.62 30.21 -21.11
C ILE A 39 9.25 31.69 -21.11
N ALA A 40 9.10 32.28 -22.29
CA ALA A 40 8.70 33.67 -22.43
C ALA A 40 7.17 33.78 -22.28
N VAL A 41 6.74 34.35 -21.15
CA VAL A 41 5.35 34.82 -20.97
C VAL A 41 5.36 36.33 -21.19
N PRO A 42 4.40 36.92 -21.94
CA PRO A 42 4.39 38.36 -22.21
C PRO A 42 4.46 39.18 -20.92
N GLY A 43 5.51 39.99 -20.76
CA GLY A 43 5.73 40.86 -19.60
C GLY A 43 6.54 40.26 -18.45
N HIS A 44 6.85 38.97 -18.44
CA HIS A 44 7.62 38.32 -17.37
C HIS A 44 8.55 37.22 -17.90
N THR A 45 9.83 37.27 -17.53
CA THR A 45 10.78 36.17 -17.75
C THR A 45 10.69 35.21 -16.57
N VAL A 46 10.17 34.00 -16.80
CA VAL A 46 10.14 32.95 -15.77
C VAL A 46 11.33 32.01 -16.00
N GLU A 47 12.29 32.03 -15.08
CA GLU A 47 13.41 31.11 -15.07
C GLU A 47 12.96 29.77 -14.49
N VAL A 48 12.75 28.77 -15.36
CA VAL A 48 12.35 27.42 -14.93
C VAL A 48 13.61 26.68 -14.49
N THR A 49 13.89 26.70 -13.18
CA THR A 49 14.96 25.86 -12.61
C THR A 49 14.48 24.40 -12.60
N PRO A 50 15.13 23.48 -13.34
CA PRO A 50 14.76 22.07 -13.29
C PRO A 50 14.96 21.55 -11.86
N LEU A 51 13.94 20.88 -11.33
CA LEU A 51 14.01 20.27 -10.01
C LEU A 51 15.14 19.24 -9.97
N PRO A 52 15.97 19.24 -8.91
CA PRO A 52 17.04 18.26 -8.81
C PRO A 52 16.46 16.83 -8.84
N PRO A 53 17.17 15.83 -9.39
CA PRO A 53 16.67 14.45 -9.53
C PRO A 53 16.22 13.77 -8.23
N LYS A 54 16.54 14.36 -7.07
CA LYS A 54 16.18 13.90 -5.73
C LYS A 54 15.17 14.81 -5.01
N ALA A 55 14.58 15.78 -5.71
CA ALA A 55 13.64 16.74 -5.12
C ALA A 55 12.38 16.06 -4.57
N PHE A 56 12.01 14.92 -5.15
CA PHE A 56 10.87 14.14 -4.70
C PHE A 56 11.36 12.97 -3.85
N PRO A 57 11.02 12.93 -2.55
CA PRO A 57 11.27 11.73 -1.77
C PRO A 57 10.52 10.56 -2.41
N THR A 58 11.26 9.54 -2.84
CA THR A 58 10.63 8.29 -3.27
C THR A 58 9.92 7.68 -2.06
N PRO A 59 8.62 7.37 -2.14
CA PRO A 59 7.91 6.77 -1.01
C PRO A 59 8.60 5.48 -0.61
N LYS A 60 8.84 5.33 0.70
CA LYS A 60 9.49 4.14 1.28
C LYS A 60 8.49 3.01 1.54
N ARG A 61 7.20 3.35 1.70
CA ARG A 61 6.10 2.45 2.02
C ARG A 61 4.86 2.83 1.24
N LEU A 62 4.06 1.83 0.87
CA LEU A 62 2.70 2.02 0.38
C LEU A 62 1.69 1.44 1.38
N PRO A 63 0.53 2.10 1.55
CA PRO A 63 0.24 3.46 1.11
C PRO A 63 1.04 4.51 1.92
N LEU A 64 0.91 5.79 1.54
CA LEU A 64 1.62 6.88 2.22
C LEU A 64 1.20 6.99 3.68
N GLU A 65 2.15 7.34 4.55
CA GLU A 65 1.86 7.59 5.95
C GLU A 65 0.97 8.83 6.09
N VAL A 66 -0.12 8.66 6.85
CA VAL A 66 -1.08 9.70 7.19
C VAL A 66 -0.89 10.06 8.65
N ASP A 67 -1.07 11.34 8.99
CA ASP A 67 -1.16 11.80 10.38
C ASP A 67 -2.34 11.10 11.08
N THR A 68 -2.00 10.18 11.98
CA THR A 68 -2.99 9.36 12.68
C THR A 68 -3.89 10.21 13.57
N GLU A 69 -3.40 11.26 14.23
CA GLU A 69 -4.22 12.10 15.13
C GLU A 69 -5.28 12.88 14.33
N ALA A 70 -4.88 13.43 13.19
CA ALA A 70 -5.81 14.09 12.27
C ALA A 70 -6.86 13.10 11.74
N ALA A 71 -6.45 11.87 11.38
CA ALA A 71 -7.35 10.85 10.88
C ALA A 71 -8.34 10.35 11.95
N GLU A 72 -7.89 10.15 13.19
CA GLU A 72 -8.78 9.82 14.32
C GLU A 72 -9.82 10.92 14.54
N THR A 73 -9.38 12.18 14.54
CA THR A 73 -10.26 13.33 14.73
C THR A 73 -11.32 13.38 13.65
N PHE A 74 -10.91 13.19 12.39
CA PHE A 74 -11.81 13.15 11.25
C PHE A 74 -12.86 12.04 11.37
N VAL A 75 -12.46 10.82 11.72
CA VAL A 75 -13.39 9.68 11.88
C VAL A 75 -14.35 9.90 13.04
N ARG A 76 -13.85 10.35 14.20
CA ARG A 76 -14.69 10.63 15.37
C ARG A 76 -15.71 11.74 15.10
N LEU A 77 -15.35 12.79 14.38
CA LEU A 77 -16.29 13.83 13.94
C LEU A 77 -17.32 13.25 12.95
N GLY A 78 -16.88 12.46 11.97
CA GLY A 78 -17.75 11.83 10.98
C GLY A 78 -18.81 10.91 11.60
N PHE A 79 -18.47 10.21 12.69
CA PHE A 79 -19.40 9.35 13.43
C PHE A 79 -20.04 10.02 14.66
N GLY A 80 -19.77 11.30 14.93
CA GLY A 80 -20.37 12.03 16.05
C GLY A 80 -19.93 11.55 17.45
N LEU A 81 -18.74 10.95 17.56
CA LEU A 81 -18.25 10.28 18.78
C LEU A 81 -17.73 11.25 19.86
N PHE A 82 -17.50 12.53 19.53
CA PHE A 82 -16.82 13.49 20.42
C PHE A 82 -17.71 14.22 21.43
N LEU A 83 -19.04 14.04 21.39
CA LEU A 83 -19.95 14.91 22.15
C LEU A 83 -20.82 14.12 23.14
N PRO A 84 -20.68 14.36 24.46
CA PRO A 84 -21.68 13.97 25.45
C PRO A 84 -23.02 14.64 25.08
N GLY A 85 -24.04 13.83 24.76
CA GLY A 85 -25.32 14.31 24.20
C GLY A 85 -25.33 14.52 22.68
N GLY A 86 -24.32 14.00 21.98
CA GLY A 86 -24.01 14.19 20.56
C GLY A 86 -25.16 13.96 19.59
N LYS A 87 -25.86 15.03 19.24
CA LYS A 87 -26.94 14.97 18.24
C LYS A 87 -26.77 15.87 17.03
N ASN A 88 -25.76 16.74 16.95
CA ASN A 88 -25.84 17.86 15.98
C ASN A 88 -24.65 18.04 15.03
N PHE A 89 -23.55 17.28 15.17
CA PHE A 89 -22.45 17.38 14.20
C PHE A 89 -21.89 15.99 13.88
N GLN A 90 -22.30 15.47 12.74
CA GLN A 90 -21.78 14.27 12.11
C GLN A 90 -21.78 14.50 10.60
N SER A 91 -20.85 13.87 9.88
CA SER A 91 -20.96 13.78 8.42
C SER A 91 -21.61 12.46 8.07
N THR A 92 -22.66 12.49 7.27
CA THR A 92 -23.24 11.26 6.70
C THR A 92 -22.39 10.70 5.57
N GLU A 93 -21.53 11.53 4.97
CA GLU A 93 -20.70 11.16 3.82
C GLU A 93 -19.26 11.63 4.05
N PHE A 94 -18.35 10.69 4.18
CA PHE A 94 -16.92 10.97 4.19
C PHE A 94 -16.13 9.70 3.91
N LEU A 95 -14.88 9.87 3.45
CA LEU A 95 -13.98 8.76 3.21
C LEU A 95 -12.54 9.19 3.49
N THR A 96 -11.77 8.36 4.18
CA THR A 96 -10.34 8.60 4.39
C THR A 96 -9.57 8.51 3.06
N PRO A 97 -8.35 9.07 2.98
CA PRO A 97 -7.40 8.64 1.97
C PRO A 97 -7.12 7.12 2.08
N LEU A 98 -6.35 6.59 1.14
CA LEU A 98 -5.88 5.21 1.20
C LEU A 98 -4.90 5.04 2.38
N LEU A 99 -5.21 4.11 3.28
CA LEU A 99 -4.48 3.84 4.51
C LEU A 99 -3.90 2.43 4.49
N SER A 100 -2.82 2.23 5.25
CA SER A 100 -2.35 0.87 5.52
C SER A 100 -3.42 0.11 6.31
N THR A 101 -3.39 -1.22 6.25
CA THR A 101 -4.29 -2.07 7.03
C THR A 101 -4.19 -1.79 8.52
N GLU A 102 -2.99 -1.48 9.03
CA GLU A 102 -2.75 -1.10 10.42
C GLU A 102 -3.47 0.20 10.80
N GLN A 103 -3.28 1.27 10.01
CA GLN A 103 -3.95 2.55 10.22
C GLN A 103 -5.47 2.43 10.07
N ALA A 104 -5.95 1.74 9.03
CA ALA A 104 -7.36 1.54 8.80
C ALA A 104 -8.03 0.76 9.95
N ALA A 105 -7.40 -0.31 10.42
CA ALA A 105 -7.90 -1.09 11.55
C ALA A 105 -8.00 -0.24 12.82
N HIS A 106 -6.98 0.58 13.11
CA HIS A 106 -7.00 1.52 14.23
C HIS A 106 -8.18 2.48 14.16
N LEU A 107 -8.42 3.10 12.99
CA LEU A 107 -9.54 4.01 12.79
C LEU A 107 -10.92 3.32 12.87
N VAL A 108 -11.02 2.08 12.39
CA VAL A 108 -12.24 1.28 12.46
C VAL A 108 -12.61 0.95 13.91
N GLU A 109 -11.64 0.68 14.77
CA GLU A 109 -11.88 0.41 16.21
C GLU A 109 -12.46 1.59 16.97
N LEU A 110 -12.29 2.83 16.46
CA LEU A 110 -12.91 4.02 17.06
C LEU A 110 -14.44 3.95 17.05
N VAL A 111 -15.04 3.20 16.12
CA VAL A 111 -16.49 3.05 15.98
C VAL A 111 -16.88 1.71 16.62
N PRO A 112 -17.33 1.66 17.88
CA PRO A 112 -17.44 0.39 18.60
C PRO A 112 -18.48 -0.53 17.96
N GLU A 113 -19.69 -0.01 17.75
CA GLU A 113 -20.80 -0.71 17.14
C GLU A 113 -21.68 0.26 16.34
N TYR A 114 -22.25 -0.24 15.24
CA TYR A 114 -23.29 0.44 14.49
C TYR A 114 -24.22 -0.61 13.89
N ARG A 115 -25.36 -0.88 14.54
CA ARG A 115 -26.32 -1.93 14.15
C ARG A 115 -25.69 -3.32 14.03
N THR A 116 -25.35 -3.79 12.83
CA THR A 116 -24.66 -5.07 12.54
C THR A 116 -23.14 -4.91 12.48
N PHE A 117 -22.64 -3.70 12.23
CA PHE A 117 -21.22 -3.39 12.25
C PHE A 117 -20.63 -3.54 13.67
N ARG A 118 -19.50 -4.24 13.77
CA ARG A 118 -18.74 -4.48 15.00
C ARG A 118 -17.30 -4.04 14.78
N GLY A 119 -16.96 -2.80 15.15
CA GLY A 119 -15.69 -2.16 14.76
C GLY A 119 -14.47 -3.00 15.12
N LYS A 120 -14.41 -3.55 16.33
CA LYS A 120 -13.31 -4.43 16.74
C LYS A 120 -13.13 -5.67 15.84
N ALA A 121 -14.21 -6.37 15.52
CA ALA A 121 -14.15 -7.57 14.67
C ALA A 121 -13.77 -7.22 13.22
N VAL A 122 -14.28 -6.10 12.71
CA VAL A 122 -13.95 -5.59 11.37
C VAL A 122 -12.47 -5.19 11.30
N ALA A 123 -11.95 -4.50 12.32
CA ALA A 123 -10.55 -4.11 12.41
C ALA A 123 -9.62 -5.33 12.45
N GLU A 124 -9.95 -6.35 13.23
CA GLU A 124 -9.19 -7.61 13.26
C GLU A 124 -9.15 -8.29 11.89
N ALA A 125 -10.27 -8.28 11.15
CA ALA A 125 -10.29 -8.81 9.79
C ALA A 125 -9.42 -7.98 8.83
N ILE A 126 -9.46 -6.65 8.93
CA ILE A 126 -8.62 -5.74 8.13
C ILE A 126 -7.12 -6.00 8.39
N ARG A 127 -6.70 -6.17 9.65
CA ARG A 127 -5.28 -6.45 9.99
C ARG A 127 -4.75 -7.72 9.29
N ARG A 128 -5.60 -8.73 9.11
CA ARG A 128 -5.22 -9.99 8.44
C ARG A 128 -4.95 -9.82 6.94
N LEU A 129 -5.37 -8.70 6.35
CA LEU A 129 -5.12 -8.37 4.95
C LEU A 129 -3.72 -7.79 4.72
N SER A 130 -2.92 -7.63 5.78
CA SER A 130 -1.63 -6.98 5.67
C SER A 130 -0.72 -7.68 4.66
N GLY A 131 -0.14 -6.90 3.75
CA GLY A 131 0.69 -7.39 2.64
C GLY A 131 -0.08 -8.04 1.48
N TRP A 132 -1.41 -8.13 1.52
CA TRP A 132 -2.23 -8.70 0.43
C TRP A 132 -2.95 -7.66 -0.42
N VAL A 133 -3.23 -6.50 0.16
CA VAL A 133 -3.99 -5.39 -0.46
C VAL A 133 -3.08 -4.19 -0.71
N SER A 134 -3.46 -3.28 -1.59
CA SER A 134 -2.72 -2.01 -1.78
C SER A 134 -2.97 -1.02 -0.63
N GLY A 135 -4.14 -1.13 -0.01
CA GLY A 135 -4.55 -0.31 1.12
C GLY A 135 -6.06 -0.39 1.34
N VAL A 136 -6.51 0.36 2.34
CA VAL A 136 -7.90 0.38 2.78
C VAL A 136 -8.35 1.82 2.98
N GLN A 137 -9.55 2.16 2.54
CA GLN A 137 -10.23 3.40 2.91
C GLN A 137 -11.37 3.07 3.86
N PHE A 138 -11.59 3.92 4.86
CA PHE A 138 -12.69 3.78 5.81
C PHE A 138 -13.49 5.08 5.86
N GLY A 139 -14.79 4.98 6.05
CA GLY A 139 -15.63 6.17 6.15
C GLY A 139 -17.09 5.84 6.37
N ARG A 140 -17.95 6.69 5.82
CA ARG A 140 -19.39 6.59 5.97
C ARG A 140 -20.10 7.03 4.70
N GLU A 141 -21.15 6.29 4.35
CA GLU A 141 -22.12 6.60 3.30
C GLU A 141 -23.52 6.33 3.86
N GLY A 142 -23.99 7.23 4.73
CA GLY A 142 -25.12 7.02 5.64
C GLY A 142 -24.78 6.10 6.81
N ALA A 143 -24.02 5.03 6.55
CA ALA A 143 -23.57 4.01 7.48
C ALA A 143 -22.10 3.61 7.20
N PRO A 144 -21.44 2.85 8.08
CA PRO A 144 -20.03 2.50 7.91
C PRO A 144 -19.74 1.86 6.55
N VAL A 145 -18.65 2.30 5.92
CA VAL A 145 -18.17 1.74 4.66
C VAL A 145 -16.67 1.50 4.72
N VAL A 146 -16.25 0.37 4.17
CA VAL A 146 -14.85 0.01 3.97
C VAL A 146 -14.63 -0.22 2.48
N TYR A 147 -13.54 0.32 1.96
CA TYR A 147 -13.08 0.08 0.61
C TYR A 147 -11.72 -0.59 0.65
N ILE A 148 -11.59 -1.75 0.02
CA ILE A 148 -10.34 -2.51 -0.04
C ILE A 148 -9.77 -2.40 -1.45
N GLU A 149 -8.57 -1.84 -1.61
CA GLU A 149 -7.93 -1.72 -2.92
C GLU A 149 -7.11 -2.96 -3.26
N LEU A 150 -7.46 -3.62 -4.36
CA LEU A 150 -6.79 -4.83 -4.84
C LEU A 150 -5.60 -4.49 -5.75
N PRO A 151 -4.40 -5.03 -5.44
CA PRO A 151 -3.20 -4.81 -6.26
C PRO A 151 -3.32 -5.52 -7.61
N TYR A 152 -2.84 -4.87 -8.68
CA TYR A 152 -2.71 -5.50 -10.01
C TYR A 152 -1.36 -6.21 -10.14
N TRP A 153 -0.33 -5.60 -9.57
CA TRP A 153 1.03 -6.09 -9.51
C TRP A 153 1.43 -6.37 -8.06
N THR A 154 2.30 -7.34 -7.86
CA THR A 154 2.77 -7.73 -6.51
C THR A 154 3.53 -6.61 -5.77
N ASP A 155 4.14 -5.67 -6.49
CA ASP A 155 4.82 -4.49 -5.94
C ASP A 155 3.86 -3.37 -5.52
N GLN A 156 2.56 -3.51 -5.80
CA GLN A 156 1.51 -2.59 -5.34
C GLN A 156 0.91 -3.00 -3.99
N ARG A 157 1.26 -4.17 -3.46
CA ARG A 157 0.86 -4.60 -2.11
C ARG A 157 1.42 -3.64 -1.07
N GLU A 158 0.67 -3.43 0.00
CA GLU A 158 1.14 -2.62 1.10
C GLU A 158 2.42 -3.18 1.71
N GLY A 159 3.27 -2.28 2.20
CA GLY A 159 4.57 -2.63 2.75
C GLY A 159 5.72 -1.82 2.15
N PRO A 160 6.97 -2.22 2.43
CA PRO A 160 8.15 -1.57 1.89
C PRO A 160 8.13 -1.59 0.36
N VAL A 161 8.45 -0.44 -0.26
CA VAL A 161 8.55 -0.37 -1.72
C VAL A 161 9.76 -1.18 -2.18
N THR A 162 9.53 -2.34 -2.80
CA THR A 162 10.58 -3.16 -3.38
C THR A 162 10.99 -2.60 -4.74
N VAL A 163 12.28 -2.29 -4.90
CA VAL A 163 12.83 -1.84 -6.18
C VAL A 163 12.94 -3.06 -7.11
N GLY A 164 12.03 -3.18 -8.08
CA GLY A 164 11.98 -4.27 -9.05
C GLY A 164 10.71 -4.23 -9.89
N THR A 165 10.61 -5.08 -10.91
CA THR A 165 9.36 -5.30 -11.66
C THR A 165 8.49 -6.29 -10.90
N GLY A 166 7.39 -5.83 -10.31
CA GLY A 166 6.38 -6.74 -9.76
C GLY A 166 5.88 -7.74 -10.80
N ALA A 167 5.52 -8.95 -10.35
CA ALA A 167 4.77 -9.90 -11.16
C ALA A 167 3.27 -9.53 -11.18
N ARG A 168 2.60 -9.74 -12.32
CA ARG A 168 1.16 -9.55 -12.44
C ARG A 168 0.46 -10.61 -11.59
N ILE A 169 -0.53 -10.17 -10.81
CA ILE A 169 -1.40 -11.08 -10.06
C ILE A 169 -2.43 -11.66 -11.03
N SER A 170 -2.60 -12.99 -11.01
CA SER A 170 -3.55 -13.64 -11.92
C SER A 170 -5.00 -13.28 -11.59
N ASP A 171 -5.88 -13.42 -12.57
CA ASP A 171 -7.29 -13.11 -12.38
C ASP A 171 -7.94 -14.17 -11.46
N GLU A 172 -7.46 -15.42 -11.49
CA GLU A 172 -7.88 -16.51 -10.59
C GLU A 172 -7.46 -16.27 -9.14
N GLU A 173 -6.24 -15.80 -8.89
CA GLU A 173 -5.77 -15.45 -7.54
C GLU A 173 -6.62 -14.30 -6.96
N ASN A 174 -6.86 -13.26 -7.76
CA ASN A 174 -7.73 -12.15 -7.37
C ASN A 174 -9.16 -12.62 -7.09
N ALA A 175 -9.75 -13.46 -7.94
CA ALA A 175 -11.10 -13.97 -7.75
C ALA A 175 -11.22 -14.80 -6.46
N LYS A 176 -10.25 -15.69 -6.20
CA LYS A 176 -10.21 -16.48 -4.97
C LYS A 176 -10.12 -15.58 -3.73
N PHE A 177 -9.25 -14.58 -3.77
CA PHE A 177 -9.10 -13.64 -2.67
C PHE A 177 -10.38 -12.81 -2.43
N VAL A 178 -11.06 -12.36 -3.49
CA VAL A 178 -12.35 -11.65 -3.37
C VAL A 178 -13.43 -12.53 -2.74
N GLU A 179 -13.48 -13.83 -3.07
CA GLU A 179 -14.41 -14.75 -2.43
C GLU A 179 -14.08 -15.00 -0.95
N GLU A 180 -12.80 -15.06 -0.59
CA GLU A 180 -12.37 -15.11 0.82
C GLU A 180 -12.79 -13.84 1.58
N LEU A 181 -12.61 -12.66 0.98
CA LEU A 181 -13.10 -11.40 1.54
C LEU A 181 -14.62 -11.42 1.71
N ARG A 182 -15.37 -11.89 0.71
CA ARG A 182 -16.83 -12.02 0.80
C ARG A 182 -17.24 -12.95 1.94
N ALA A 183 -16.61 -14.11 2.05
CA ALA A 183 -16.90 -15.09 3.10
C ALA A 183 -16.68 -14.51 4.50
N VAL A 184 -15.65 -13.68 4.69
CA VAL A 184 -15.38 -13.00 5.97
C VAL A 184 -16.36 -11.86 6.20
N PHE A 185 -16.41 -10.87 5.31
CA PHE A 185 -17.13 -9.62 5.57
C PHE A 185 -18.65 -9.81 5.52
N VAL A 186 -19.16 -10.55 4.54
CA VAL A 186 -20.61 -10.85 4.43
C VAL A 186 -20.97 -12.01 5.36
N GLY A 187 -20.23 -13.12 5.26
CA GLY A 187 -20.59 -14.36 5.94
C GLY A 187 -20.39 -14.33 7.47
N GLN A 188 -19.39 -13.60 7.97
CA GLN A 188 -19.05 -13.59 9.40
C GLN A 188 -19.28 -12.22 10.06
N LEU A 189 -19.06 -11.11 9.33
CA LEU A 189 -19.12 -9.75 9.89
C LEU A 189 -20.39 -8.99 9.52
N GLY A 190 -21.33 -9.64 8.82
CA GLY A 190 -22.67 -9.11 8.57
C GLY A 190 -22.72 -7.89 7.66
N ALA A 191 -21.74 -7.68 6.77
CA ALA A 191 -21.85 -6.66 5.72
C ALA A 191 -22.98 -7.02 4.75
N GLU A 192 -23.90 -6.10 4.52
CA GLU A 192 -25.07 -6.33 3.67
C GLU A 192 -24.79 -6.06 2.19
N GLU A 193 -23.86 -5.16 1.87
CA GLU A 193 -23.40 -4.93 0.50
C GLU A 193 -21.91 -5.23 0.34
N PHE A 194 -21.59 -5.99 -0.71
CA PHE A 194 -20.22 -6.34 -1.08
C PHE A 194 -20.09 -6.45 -2.59
N GLY A 195 -19.17 -5.68 -3.18
CA GLY A 195 -18.87 -5.76 -4.60
C GLY A 195 -17.83 -4.75 -5.07
N PRO A 196 -17.46 -4.78 -6.36
CA PRO A 196 -16.57 -3.78 -6.92
C PRO A 196 -17.24 -2.40 -6.88
N ASP A 197 -16.46 -1.37 -6.59
CA ASP A 197 -16.87 0.02 -6.74
C ASP A 197 -17.27 0.31 -8.19
N ARG A 198 -18.27 1.17 -8.36
CA ARG A 198 -18.86 1.47 -9.68
C ARG A 198 -17.87 2.13 -10.62
N ILE A 199 -16.95 2.93 -10.08
CA ILE A 199 -15.97 3.71 -10.85
C ILE A 199 -14.64 2.95 -10.86
N ARG A 200 -14.16 2.53 -9.69
CA ARG A 200 -12.88 1.86 -9.48
C ARG A 200 -13.08 0.36 -9.27
N LYS A 201 -13.16 -0.41 -10.36
CA LYS A 201 -13.45 -1.86 -10.32
C LYS A 201 -12.51 -2.71 -9.45
N ARG A 202 -11.30 -2.22 -9.14
CA ARG A 202 -10.32 -2.88 -8.26
C ARG A 202 -10.46 -2.52 -6.79
N LEU A 203 -11.40 -1.64 -6.47
CA LEU A 203 -11.76 -1.29 -5.12
C LEU A 203 -13.00 -2.09 -4.75
N ILE A 204 -12.91 -2.92 -3.72
CA ILE A 204 -14.05 -3.66 -3.20
C ILE A 204 -14.73 -2.80 -2.15
N ARG A 205 -15.97 -2.39 -2.43
CA ARG A 205 -16.83 -1.67 -1.50
C ARG A 205 -17.55 -2.67 -0.61
N ILE A 206 -17.47 -2.43 0.69
CA ILE A 206 -18.08 -3.23 1.76
C ILE A 206 -18.85 -2.26 2.63
N TRP A 207 -20.16 -2.43 2.72
CA TRP A 207 -21.02 -1.45 3.38
C TRP A 207 -22.01 -2.14 4.31
N TRP A 208 -22.22 -1.53 5.48
CA TRP A 208 -23.14 -2.03 6.49
C TRP A 208 -24.41 -1.18 6.48
N HIS A 209 -25.58 -1.79 6.39
CA HIS A 209 -26.83 -1.05 6.48
C HIS A 209 -26.96 -0.36 7.85
N GLY A 210 -27.35 0.91 7.77
CA GLY A 210 -28.17 1.52 8.79
C GLY A 210 -29.53 0.86 8.73
#